data_AF-A0A6L3XD26-F1
#
_entry.id   AF-A0A6L3XD26-F1
#
_cell.length_a   1.000
_cell.length_b   1.000
_cell.length_c   1.000
_cell.angle_alpha   90.00
_cell.angle_beta   90.00
_cell.angle_gamma   90.00
#
_symmetry.space_group_name_H-M   'P 1'
#
loop_
_entity.id
_entity.type
_entity.pdbx_description
1 polymer ?
#
loop_
_entity_poly.entity_id
_entity_poly.type
_entity_poly.pdbx_seq_one_letter_code
_entity_poly.pdbx_strand_id
1 'polypeptide(L)'
;YVEYAYAKQNNLAYTKLVSADGKPVSPTEENFANAAKGADWSKSFAQDLTNQKGDDAWPITSTTFILVHKEQKKPEQGAEVLKFFDWAYKNGGKQANDLDYASLPDSVVEQIRAAWKTNVKDSSGKALY
;
A
#
# COMPACT_ATOMS: atom_id res chain seq x y z
N TYR A 1 -17.83 -1.65 9.12
CA TYR A 1 -16.59 -0.86 9.16
C TYR A 1 -16.29 -0.39 7.74
N VAL A 2 -15.70 0.79 7.57
CA VAL A 2 -15.40 1.38 6.24
C VAL A 2 -13.95 1.85 6.23
N GLU A 3 -13.34 1.93 5.05
CA GLU A 3 -12.06 2.63 4.88
C GLU A 3 -12.25 4.13 5.16
N TYR A 4 -11.22 4.78 5.72
CA TYR A 4 -11.34 6.10 6.34
C TYR A 4 -11.78 7.20 5.37
N ALA A 5 -11.34 7.16 4.10
CA ALA A 5 -11.77 8.14 3.10
C ALA A 5 -13.29 8.14 2.93
N TYR A 6 -13.95 6.98 2.98
CA TYR A 6 -15.41 6.91 2.88
C TYR A 6 -16.11 7.61 4.04
N ALA A 7 -15.57 7.52 5.25
CA ALA A 7 -16.14 8.23 6.40
C ALA A 7 -15.92 9.75 6.27
N LYS A 8 -14.67 10.16 6.02
CA LYS A 8 -14.29 11.58 5.98
C LYS A 8 -14.96 12.34 4.83
N GLN A 9 -14.92 11.79 3.62
CA GLN A 9 -15.46 12.45 2.42
C GLN A 9 -17.01 12.53 2.44
N ASN A 10 -17.68 11.66 3.20
CA ASN A 10 -19.13 11.69 3.38
C ASN A 10 -19.57 12.37 4.69
N ASN A 11 -18.66 13.06 5.39
CA ASN A 11 -18.94 13.74 6.66
C ASN A 11 -19.58 12.84 7.73
N LEU A 12 -19.21 11.55 7.76
CA LEU A 12 -19.70 10.60 8.74
C LEU A 12 -18.88 10.70 10.03
N ALA A 13 -19.56 10.63 11.17
CA ALA A 13 -18.88 10.52 12.46
C ALA A 13 -18.10 9.19 12.54
N TYR A 14 -16.91 9.25 13.14
CA TYR A 14 -16.04 8.10 13.37
C TYR A 14 -15.53 8.10 14.81
N THR A 15 -15.05 6.95 15.28
CA THR A 15 -14.54 6.79 16.64
C THR A 15 -13.02 6.79 16.67
N LYS A 16 -12.45 7.13 17.83
CA LYS A 16 -11.11 6.66 18.19
C LYS A 16 -11.14 5.17 18.47
N LEU A 17 -9.98 4.54 18.47
CA LEU A 17 -9.78 3.17 18.97
C LEU A 17 -8.64 3.14 19.97
N VAL A 18 -8.53 2.03 20.69
CA VAL A 18 -7.39 1.76 21.57
C VAL A 18 -6.34 0.99 20.76
N SER A 19 -5.11 1.50 20.69
CA SER A 19 -3.99 0.84 20.01
C SER A 19 -3.55 -0.43 20.75
N ALA A 20 -2.67 -1.22 20.12
CA ALA A 20 -2.11 -2.43 20.73
C ALA A 20 -1.38 -2.16 22.06
N ASP A 21 -0.86 -0.94 22.23
CA ASP A 21 -0.16 -0.50 23.44
C ASP A 21 -1.12 0.16 24.47
N GLY A 22 -2.45 0.07 24.25
CA GLY A 22 -3.45 0.51 25.21
C GLY A 22 -3.76 2.01 25.19
N LYS A 23 -3.26 2.76 24.19
CA LYS A 23 -3.46 4.22 24.09
C LYS A 23 -4.60 4.57 23.12
N PRO A 24 -5.43 5.59 23.41
CA PRO A 24 -6.45 6.04 22.48
C PRO A 24 -5.81 6.76 21.27
N VAL A 25 -6.14 6.31 20.06
CA VAL A 25 -5.57 6.81 18.80
C VAL A 25 -6.70 7.20 17.82
N SER A 26 -6.46 8.21 16.98
CA SER A 26 -7.39 8.63 15.91
C SER A 26 -7.00 8.01 14.56
N PRO A 27 -7.94 7.80 13.62
CA PRO A 27 -7.63 7.36 12.27
C PRO A 27 -7.09 8.55 11.46
N THR A 28 -5.79 8.58 11.19
CA THR A 28 -5.11 9.59 10.36
C THR A 28 -4.10 8.91 9.45
N GLU A 29 -3.75 9.57 8.34
CA GLU A 29 -2.71 9.10 7.42
C GLU A 29 -1.42 8.69 8.16
N GLU A 30 -0.92 9.56 9.05
CA GLU A 30 0.28 9.31 9.85
C GLU A 30 0.13 8.06 10.75
N ASN A 31 -1.05 7.87 11.36
CA ASN A 31 -1.29 6.75 12.27
C ASN A 31 -1.43 5.41 11.54
N PHE A 32 -1.89 5.44 10.28
CA PHE A 32 -1.83 4.27 9.39
C PHE A 32 -0.38 3.95 9.02
N ALA A 33 0.42 4.97 8.67
CA ALA A 33 1.85 4.79 8.41
C ALA A 33 2.60 4.25 9.64
N ASN A 34 2.26 4.71 10.85
CA ASN A 34 2.84 4.24 12.11
C ASN A 34 2.63 2.74 12.33
N ALA A 35 1.44 2.21 12.00
CA ALA A 35 1.17 0.78 12.11
C ALA A 35 2.02 -0.07 11.15
N ALA A 36 2.55 0.50 10.07
CA ALA A 36 3.42 -0.18 9.11
C ALA A 36 4.92 -0.08 9.42
N LYS A 37 5.35 0.72 10.41
CA LYS A 37 6.77 0.94 10.73
C LYS A 37 7.53 -0.33 11.10
N GLY A 38 6.85 -1.29 11.73
CA GLY A 38 7.44 -2.57 12.15
C GLY A 38 7.47 -3.65 11.06
N ALA A 39 6.86 -3.41 9.90
CA ALA A 39 6.70 -4.42 8.87
C ALA A 39 8.03 -4.69 8.12
N ASP A 40 8.39 -5.97 8.01
CA ASP A 40 9.57 -6.43 7.27
C ASP A 40 9.18 -6.85 5.85
N TRP A 41 8.99 -5.85 4.99
CA TRP A 41 8.56 -6.01 3.60
C TRP A 41 9.50 -6.88 2.75
N SER A 42 10.77 -7.02 3.17
CA SER A 42 11.77 -7.81 2.45
C SER A 42 11.47 -9.31 2.43
N LYS A 43 10.68 -9.80 3.40
CA LYS A 43 10.27 -11.20 3.48
C LYS A 43 9.02 -11.52 2.67
N SER A 44 8.09 -10.58 2.61
CA SER A 44 6.80 -10.74 1.95
C SER A 44 6.10 -9.40 1.80
N PHE A 45 5.40 -9.16 0.70
CA PHE A 45 4.49 -8.02 0.60
C PHE A 45 3.17 -8.23 1.35
N ALA A 46 2.83 -9.49 1.70
CA ALA A 46 1.66 -9.82 2.50
C ALA A 46 1.96 -9.61 3.99
N GLN A 47 1.98 -8.34 4.41
CA GLN A 47 2.22 -7.94 5.80
C GLN A 47 0.89 -7.88 6.57
N ASP A 48 0.92 -8.35 7.82
CA ASP A 48 -0.15 -8.07 8.79
C ASP A 48 0.13 -6.71 9.43
N LEU A 49 -0.78 -5.76 9.21
CA LEU A 49 -0.71 -4.40 9.75
C LEU A 49 -1.79 -4.15 10.83
N THR A 50 -2.52 -5.19 11.23
CA THR A 50 -3.54 -5.09 12.26
C THR A 50 -2.90 -5.17 13.65
N ASN A 51 -3.43 -4.38 14.58
CA ASN A 51 -3.04 -4.34 15.99
C ASN A 51 -1.52 -4.36 16.25
N GLN A 52 -0.77 -3.62 15.42
CA GLN A 52 0.67 -3.50 15.56
C GLN A 52 1.03 -2.61 16.76
N LYS A 53 2.14 -2.93 17.41
CA LYS A 53 2.72 -2.09 18.47
C LYS A 53 3.39 -0.86 17.87
N GLY A 54 3.50 0.19 18.67
CA GLY A 54 4.10 1.45 18.28
C GLY A 54 3.24 2.64 18.70
N ASP A 55 3.90 3.75 19.00
CA ASP A 55 3.21 4.99 19.30
C ASP A 55 2.34 5.42 18.10
N ASP A 56 1.10 5.80 18.42
CA ASP A 56 0.07 6.21 17.46
C ASP A 56 -0.16 5.24 16.29
N ALA A 57 0.07 3.94 16.49
CA ALA A 57 -0.29 2.91 15.53
C ALA A 57 -1.81 2.67 15.53
N TRP A 58 -2.46 2.99 14.40
CA TRP A 58 -3.89 2.70 14.24
C TRP A 58 -4.14 1.19 14.19
N PRO A 59 -5.00 0.61 15.05
CA PRO A 59 -5.09 -0.83 15.26
C PRO A 59 -5.78 -1.60 14.11
N ILE A 60 -6.43 -0.91 13.18
CA ILE A 60 -7.10 -1.53 12.02
C ILE A 60 -6.52 -0.93 10.74
N THR A 61 -5.24 -1.21 10.49
CA THR A 61 -4.52 -0.78 9.29
C THR A 61 -4.33 -1.98 8.35
N SER A 62 -4.32 -1.72 7.05
CA SER A 62 -4.00 -2.73 6.02
C SER A 62 -3.40 -2.07 4.79
N THR A 63 -2.59 -2.81 4.05
CA THR A 63 -2.22 -2.44 2.68
C THR A 63 -3.19 -3.07 1.69
N THR A 64 -3.10 -2.69 0.42
CA THR A 64 -3.91 -3.28 -0.66
C THR A 64 -3.02 -3.72 -1.82
N PHE A 65 -3.54 -4.60 -2.67
CA PHE A 65 -2.74 -5.30 -3.67
C PHE A 65 -3.33 -5.17 -5.06
N ILE A 66 -2.41 -5.15 -6.03
CA ILE A 66 -2.71 -5.31 -7.44
C ILE A 66 -2.25 -6.71 -7.86
N LEU A 67 -3.13 -7.44 -8.55
CA LEU A 67 -2.79 -8.73 -9.14
C LEU A 67 -2.58 -8.57 -10.64
N VAL A 68 -1.45 -9.10 -11.12
CA VAL A 68 -1.12 -9.20 -12.54
C VAL A 68 -0.67 -10.61 -12.87
N HIS A 69 -0.94 -11.07 -14.09
CA HIS A 69 -0.40 -12.34 -14.57
C HIS A 69 1.13 -12.24 -14.72
N LYS A 70 1.85 -13.29 -14.31
CA LYS A 70 3.31 -13.37 -14.50
C LYS A 70 3.69 -13.49 -15.98
N GLU A 71 2.93 -14.30 -16.72
CA GLU A 71 3.04 -14.39 -18.18
C GLU A 71 1.95 -13.53 -18.83
N GLN A 72 2.35 -12.49 -19.55
CA GLN A 72 1.46 -11.53 -20.19
C GLN A 72 1.22 -11.93 -21.65
N LYS A 73 0.02 -12.43 -21.96
CA LYS A 73 -0.41 -12.75 -23.33
C LYS A 73 -0.62 -11.51 -24.20
N LYS A 74 -0.80 -10.35 -23.57
CA LYS A 74 -0.89 -9.02 -24.18
C LYS A 74 0.22 -8.14 -23.58
N PRO A 75 1.49 -8.32 -23.99
CA PRO A 75 2.64 -7.72 -23.32
C PRO A 75 2.62 -6.19 -23.30
N GLU A 76 2.05 -5.57 -24.33
CA GLU A 76 1.81 -4.13 -24.38
C GLU A 76 0.90 -3.65 -23.24
N GLN A 77 -0.18 -4.37 -22.94
CA GLN A 77 -1.07 -4.04 -21.83
C GLN A 77 -0.39 -4.24 -20.49
N GLY A 78 0.37 -5.34 -20.34
CA GLY A 78 1.16 -5.59 -19.14
C GLY A 78 2.16 -4.47 -18.86
N ALA A 79 2.89 -4.03 -19.87
CA ALA A 79 3.86 -2.94 -19.74
C ALA A 79 3.20 -1.61 -19.34
N GLU A 80 2.06 -1.25 -19.95
CA GLU A 80 1.35 -0.02 -19.61
C GLU A 80 0.72 -0.06 -18.20
N VAL A 81 0.24 -1.22 -17.75
CA VAL A 81 -0.21 -1.41 -16.35
C VAL A 81 0.94 -1.14 -15.38
N LEU A 82 2.14 -1.69 -15.63
CA LEU A 82 3.29 -1.44 -14.75
C LEU A 82 3.75 0.02 -14.79
N LYS A 83 3.74 0.66 -15.97
CA LYS A 83 4.04 2.10 -16.10
C LYS A 83 3.05 2.97 -15.34
N PHE A 84 1.76 2.64 -15.37
CA PHE A 84 0.73 3.36 -14.62
C PHE A 84 1.02 3.34 -13.12
N PHE A 85 1.28 2.17 -12.54
CA PHE A 85 1.59 2.07 -11.11
C PHE A 85 2.96 2.66 -10.77
N ASP A 86 3.96 2.53 -11.64
CA ASP A 86 5.26 3.18 -11.45
C ASP A 86 5.14 4.72 -11.44
N TRP A 87 4.31 5.27 -12.33
CA TRP A 87 3.99 6.69 -12.34
C TRP A 87 3.26 7.10 -11.05
N ALA A 88 2.30 6.30 -10.59
CA ALA A 88 1.57 6.56 -9.36
C ALA A 88 2.51 6.57 -8.13
N TYR A 89 3.48 5.65 -8.04
CA TYR A 89 4.49 5.69 -6.98
C TYR A 89 5.38 6.93 -7.07
N LYS A 90 5.73 7.39 -8.28
CA LYS A 90 6.60 8.57 -8.47
C LYS A 90 5.91 9.91 -8.24
N ASN A 91 4.63 10.02 -8.60
CA ASN A 91 3.95 11.32 -8.71
C ASN A 91 2.63 11.39 -7.92
N GLY A 92 2.08 10.25 -7.53
CA GLY A 92 0.75 10.15 -6.94
C GLY A 92 0.69 10.33 -5.43
N GLY A 93 1.82 10.46 -4.74
CA GLY A 93 1.87 10.56 -3.27
C GLY A 93 0.93 11.63 -2.72
N LYS A 94 0.99 12.85 -3.28
CA LYS A 94 0.08 13.94 -2.89
C LYS A 94 -1.40 13.56 -3.07
N GLN A 95 -1.76 12.94 -4.19
CA GLN A 95 -3.15 12.57 -4.46
C GLN A 95 -3.64 11.48 -3.50
N ALA A 96 -2.77 10.53 -3.12
CA ALA A 96 -3.09 9.51 -2.13
C ALA A 96 -3.27 10.12 -0.73
N ASN A 97 -2.37 11.02 -0.34
CA ASN A 97 -2.42 11.70 0.96
C ASN A 97 -3.62 12.65 1.08
N ASP A 98 -4.03 13.33 0.00
CA ASP A 98 -5.24 14.16 -0.03
C ASP A 98 -6.52 13.34 0.25
N LEU A 99 -6.48 12.01 0.06
CA LEU A 99 -7.53 11.05 0.40
C LEU A 99 -7.23 10.24 1.67
N ASP A 100 -6.25 10.67 2.47
CA ASP A 100 -5.81 10.07 3.74
C ASP A 100 -5.22 8.65 3.63
N TYR A 101 -4.78 8.25 2.43
CA TYR A 101 -3.98 7.04 2.25
C TYR A 101 -2.50 7.35 2.52
N ALA A 102 -1.88 6.55 3.40
CA ALA A 102 -0.44 6.58 3.63
C ALA A 102 0.30 6.00 2.42
N SER A 103 1.37 6.68 1.99
CA SER A 103 2.25 6.19 0.93
C SER A 103 3.16 5.06 1.43
N LEU A 104 3.43 4.07 0.58
CA LEU A 104 4.44 3.05 0.88
C LEU A 104 5.83 3.69 0.96
N PRO A 105 6.73 3.20 1.83
CA PRO A 105 8.12 3.66 1.85
C PRO A 105 8.83 3.41 0.51
N ASP A 106 9.73 4.30 0.11
CA ASP A 106 10.51 4.18 -1.13
C ASP A 106 11.25 2.84 -1.25
N SER A 107 11.76 2.32 -0.13
CA SER A 107 12.43 1.03 -0.07
C SER A 107 11.51 -0.14 -0.45
N VAL A 108 10.21 -0.04 -0.19
CA VAL A 108 9.21 -1.05 -0.58
C VAL A 108 8.86 -0.89 -2.05
N VAL A 109 8.75 0.34 -2.55
CA VAL A 109 8.54 0.62 -3.97
C VAL A 109 9.68 0.04 -4.82
N GLU A 110 10.93 0.18 -4.38
CA GLU A 110 12.09 -0.42 -5.07
C GLU A 110 12.04 -1.95 -5.07
N GLN A 111 11.59 -2.58 -3.98
CA GLN A 111 11.39 -4.03 -3.95
C GLN A 111 10.30 -4.48 -4.93
N ILE A 112 9.21 -3.72 -5.06
CA ILE A 112 8.15 -3.98 -6.04
C ILE A 112 8.70 -3.87 -7.47
N ARG A 113 9.46 -2.81 -7.77
CA ARG A 113 10.14 -2.63 -9.07
C ARG A 113 11.05 -3.80 -9.40
N ALA A 114 11.84 -4.28 -8.44
CA ALA A 114 12.71 -5.45 -8.63
C ALA A 114 11.90 -6.75 -8.86
N ALA A 115 10.79 -6.92 -8.15
CA ALA A 115 9.89 -8.07 -8.33
C ALA A 115 9.25 -8.06 -9.73
N TRP A 116 8.89 -6.91 -10.28
CA TRP A 116 8.35 -6.81 -11.64
C TRP A 116 9.35 -7.26 -12.71
N LYS A 117 10.61 -6.78 -12.65
CA LYS A 117 11.69 -7.17 -13.60
C LYS A 117 11.89 -8.67 -13.67
N THR A 118 11.67 -9.37 -12.56
CA THR A 118 11.92 -10.82 -12.44
C THR A 118 10.69 -11.68 -12.74
N ASN A 119 9.48 -11.18 -12.44
CA ASN A 119 8.26 -11.99 -12.46
C ASN A 119 7.29 -11.67 -13.61
N VAL A 120 7.33 -10.48 -14.22
CA VAL A 120 6.35 -10.09 -15.24
C VAL A 120 7.02 -10.08 -16.61
N LYS A 121 6.63 -11.05 -17.44
CA LYS A 121 7.27 -11.37 -18.72
C LYS A 121 6.24 -11.58 -19.82
N ASP A 122 6.65 -11.40 -21.07
CA ASP A 122 5.88 -11.89 -22.21
C ASP A 122 5.98 -13.42 -22.36
N SER A 123 5.26 -14.00 -23.33
CA SER A 123 5.28 -15.43 -23.60
C SER A 123 6.62 -15.97 -24.14
N SER A 124 7.57 -15.09 -24.49
CA SER A 124 8.95 -15.45 -24.86
C SER A 124 9.91 -15.43 -23.67
N GLY A 125 9.44 -14.97 -22.50
CA GLY A 125 10.24 -14.85 -21.29
C GLY A 125 10.96 -13.51 -21.15
N LYS A 126 10.72 -12.53 -22.03
CA LYS A 126 11.31 -11.19 -21.93
C LYS A 126 10.57 -10.38 -20.87
N ALA A 127 11.32 -9.74 -19.97
CA ALA A 127 10.76 -8.87 -18.93
C ALA A 127 10.09 -7.62 -19.53
N LEU A 128 9.01 -7.17 -18.89
CA LEU A 128 8.22 -6.01 -19.33
C LEU A 128 8.49 -4.73 -18.54
N TYR A 129 9.40 -4.78 -17.57
CA TYR A 129 9.84 -3.66 -16.74
C TYR A 129 11.36 -3.72 -16.53
#